data_AF-A0A355UBV2-F1
#
_entry.id   AF-A0A355UBV2-F1
#
_cell.length_a   1.000
_cell.length_b   1.000
_cell.length_c   1.000
_cell.angle_alpha   90.00
_cell.angle_beta   90.00
_cell.angle_gamma   90.00
#
_symmetry.space_group_name_H-M   'P 1'
#
loop_
_entity.id
_entity.type
_entity.pdbx_description
1 polymer ?
#
loop_
_entity_poly.entity_id
_entity_poly.type
_entity_poly.pdbx_seq_one_letter_code
_entity_poly.pdbx_strand_id
1 'polypeptide(L)'
;MFKVLSRFLLLSLVLILSFLDLKAQVVTVSPSFPTESSAIVITFDAKEGNGGMSGFAGVVYAHTGVITNNSTSNTDWKYTKGSWGTANAPVLTSIGNDKYTLSISDIRAYYGVPSGESIEKIAILFRNEAGNISGRNADGSDIFIQLYSGGLYATIASPSQNKIYSIGESITINGGSSMSSTLALRINGTEVASNVGTSISHTYTATTPGDYQVILAADAAGTLAYDTVNYVINPSLVIEALPTGAKLGINRTTSTSLTLALFAPYKKYVYVIGDFNNWTVSTDYFMKRASDGATWWIEIPNLQANERYAFQYLVDGEIIIADPYSELVLDPNNDQYIAAETYPNPHPYPQGKTSGIASLVEMTKTPYTWEVSDFIAPEENKLIVYEMLVRDFVAKHNYKTLLDTLDYLVNLGINAIELMPINEFEGNESWGYNPSYHMALDKYYGTPASLKAFVDACHKRGIAVIV
;
A
#
# COMPACT_ATOMS: atom_id res chain seq x y z
N MET A 1 -53.31 -5.21 31.02
CA MET A 1 -54.22 -5.00 29.88
C MET A 1 -53.87 -3.64 29.28
N PHE A 2 -53.70 -3.58 27.96
CA PHE A 2 -53.33 -2.42 27.12
C PHE A 2 -51.86 -1.96 27.06
N LYS A 3 -51.27 -2.36 25.92
CA LYS A 3 -50.06 -1.88 25.25
C LYS A 3 -50.22 -0.41 24.83
N VAL A 4 -49.16 0.38 24.92
CA VAL A 4 -48.94 1.53 24.04
C VAL A 4 -47.56 1.35 23.39
N LEU A 5 -47.59 1.08 22.09
CA LEU A 5 -46.44 1.01 21.20
C LEU A 5 -45.88 2.42 21.00
N SER A 6 -44.62 2.65 21.36
CA SER A 6 -43.83 3.76 20.80
C SER A 6 -43.19 3.26 19.51
N ARG A 7 -43.62 3.79 18.36
CA ARG A 7 -42.96 3.63 17.07
C ARG A 7 -41.87 4.70 16.98
N PHE A 8 -40.62 4.34 17.23
CA PHE A 8 -39.48 5.11 16.73
C PHE A 8 -39.33 4.80 15.24
N LEU A 9 -39.53 5.83 14.41
CA LEU A 9 -39.22 5.81 12.99
C LEU A 9 -37.69 5.94 12.88
N LEU A 10 -36.97 4.83 12.66
CA LEU A 10 -35.57 4.89 12.24
C LEU A 10 -35.55 5.44 10.81
N LEU A 11 -35.15 6.71 10.64
CA LEU A 11 -34.64 7.18 9.35
C LEU A 11 -33.24 6.60 9.19
N SER A 12 -33.10 5.59 8.34
CA SER A 12 -31.82 5.12 7.85
C SER A 12 -31.22 6.18 6.92
N LEU A 13 -30.33 7.00 7.45
CA LEU A 13 -29.42 7.85 6.67
C LEU A 13 -28.35 6.92 6.06
N VAL A 14 -28.54 6.54 4.80
CA VAL A 14 -27.50 5.82 4.04
C VAL A 14 -26.43 6.85 3.67
N LEU A 15 -25.39 6.93 4.50
CA LEU A 15 -24.19 7.69 4.21
C LEU A 15 -23.31 6.83 3.29
N ILE A 16 -23.35 7.10 1.99
CA ILE A 16 -22.38 6.53 1.05
C ILE A 16 -21.09 7.32 1.23
N LEU A 17 -20.23 6.84 2.12
CA LEU A 17 -18.84 7.29 2.23
C LEU A 17 -18.04 6.67 1.07
N SER A 18 -17.92 7.40 -0.02
CA SER A 18 -16.89 7.14 -1.02
C SER A 18 -15.56 7.68 -0.48
N PHE A 19 -14.75 6.80 0.09
CA PHE A 19 -13.35 7.09 0.41
C PHE A 19 -12.56 7.09 -0.91
N LEU A 20 -12.07 8.26 -1.31
CA LEU A 20 -11.10 8.42 -2.40
C LEU A 20 -9.85 9.05 -1.82
N ASP A 21 -8.85 8.22 -1.52
CA ASP A 21 -7.52 8.70 -1.14
C ASP A 21 -6.76 9.12 -2.41
N LEU A 22 -6.63 10.42 -2.60
CA LEU A 22 -5.79 11.03 -3.64
C LEU A 22 -4.47 11.47 -3.01
N LYS A 23 -3.45 10.60 -3.07
CA LYS A 23 -2.05 11.04 -3.02
C LYS A 23 -1.71 11.69 -4.36
N ALA A 24 -0.75 12.64 -4.36
CA ALA A 24 -0.37 13.52 -5.48
C ALA A 24 -0.80 12.96 -6.85
N GLN A 25 -1.91 13.51 -7.36
CA GLN A 25 -2.64 12.88 -8.45
C GLN A 25 -1.77 12.89 -9.71
N VAL A 26 -1.31 11.71 -10.12
CA VAL A 26 -0.54 11.51 -11.37
C VAL A 26 -1.22 12.14 -12.58
N VAL A 27 -2.56 12.28 -12.53
CA VAL A 27 -3.37 13.01 -13.50
C VAL A 27 -4.31 14.00 -12.84
N THR A 28 -4.38 15.23 -13.31
CA THR A 28 -5.50 16.14 -12.97
C THR A 28 -6.49 16.20 -14.12
N VAL A 29 -7.78 16.38 -13.83
CA VAL A 29 -8.84 16.44 -14.83
C VAL A 29 -9.64 17.73 -14.69
N SER A 30 -9.89 18.39 -15.81
CA SER A 30 -10.70 19.60 -15.89
C SER A 30 -11.84 19.39 -16.90
N PRO A 31 -13.12 19.61 -16.52
CA PRO A 31 -13.59 19.95 -15.17
C PRO A 31 -13.39 18.79 -14.17
N SER A 32 -13.37 19.10 -12.86
CA SER A 32 -13.11 18.13 -11.79
C SER A 32 -14.20 17.08 -11.58
N PHE A 33 -15.41 17.31 -12.12
CA PHE A 33 -16.54 16.38 -12.05
C PHE A 33 -17.04 16.01 -13.45
N PRO A 34 -16.23 15.29 -14.24
CA PRO A 34 -16.61 14.97 -15.61
C PRO A 34 -17.77 13.97 -15.64
N THR A 35 -18.74 14.22 -16.51
CA THR A 35 -19.80 13.28 -16.88
C THR A 35 -19.42 12.55 -18.17
N GLU A 36 -20.14 11.48 -18.52
CA GLU A 36 -19.91 10.72 -19.76
C GLU A 36 -20.04 11.54 -21.06
N SER A 37 -20.65 12.72 -21.02
CA SER A 37 -20.77 13.65 -22.16
C SER A 37 -19.91 14.90 -22.01
N SER A 38 -19.02 14.94 -21.02
CA SER A 38 -18.18 16.10 -20.76
C SER A 38 -17.03 16.21 -21.76
N ALA A 39 -16.73 17.45 -22.15
CA ALA A 39 -15.42 17.80 -22.69
C ALA A 39 -14.43 17.89 -21.53
N ILE A 40 -13.33 17.15 -21.59
CA ILE A 40 -12.32 17.09 -20.54
C ILE A 40 -10.90 17.34 -21.07
N VAL A 41 -10.06 17.86 -20.19
CA VAL A 41 -8.60 17.88 -20.35
C VAL A 41 -8.00 17.09 -19.20
N ILE A 42 -7.32 15.99 -19.55
CA ILE A 42 -6.52 15.19 -18.63
C ILE A 42 -5.09 15.73 -18.70
N THR A 43 -4.52 16.13 -17.57
CA THR A 43 -3.12 16.56 -17.46
C THR A 43 -2.34 15.54 -16.67
N PHE A 44 -1.39 14.86 -17.31
CA PHE A 44 -0.45 13.92 -16.71
C PHE A 44 0.82 14.67 -16.28
N ASP A 45 1.24 14.46 -15.03
CA ASP A 45 2.55 14.90 -14.52
C ASP A 45 3.48 13.68 -14.40
N ALA A 46 4.47 13.59 -15.29
CA ALA A 46 5.34 12.42 -15.35
C ALA A 46 6.33 12.31 -14.18
N LYS A 47 6.40 13.33 -13.31
CA LYS A 47 7.17 13.30 -12.06
C LYS A 47 6.41 12.68 -10.89
N GLU A 48 5.08 12.62 -11.00
CA GLU A 48 4.20 12.06 -9.98
C GLU A 48 3.95 10.57 -10.24
N GLY A 49 3.19 9.92 -9.34
CA GLY A 49 2.89 8.49 -9.45
C GLY A 49 4.15 7.63 -9.25
N ASN A 50 4.37 6.64 -10.11
CA ASN A 50 5.57 5.80 -10.05
C ASN A 50 6.85 6.50 -10.57
N GLY A 51 6.74 7.76 -11.05
CA GLY A 51 7.85 8.50 -11.66
C GLY A 51 8.45 7.83 -12.90
N GLY A 52 7.80 6.80 -13.46
CA GLY A 52 8.36 5.93 -14.49
C GLY A 52 8.60 6.62 -15.83
N MET A 53 8.09 7.83 -16.01
CA MET A 53 8.29 8.67 -17.20
C MET A 53 8.98 10.01 -16.90
N SER A 54 9.51 10.20 -15.68
CA SER A 54 10.18 11.43 -15.27
C SER A 54 11.39 11.72 -16.17
N GLY A 55 11.48 12.93 -16.71
CA GLY A 55 12.53 13.33 -17.65
C GLY A 55 12.51 12.62 -19.02
N PHE A 56 11.45 11.87 -19.36
CA PHE A 56 11.34 11.22 -20.66
C PHE A 56 11.18 12.24 -21.79
N ALA A 57 12.10 12.21 -22.76
CA ALA A 57 12.18 13.20 -23.85
C ALA A 57 11.53 12.75 -25.19
N GLY A 58 10.67 11.73 -25.17
CA GLY A 58 10.04 11.15 -26.36
C GLY A 58 8.53 11.44 -26.47
N VAL A 59 7.89 10.81 -27.47
CA VAL A 59 6.43 10.88 -27.65
C VAL A 59 5.75 10.06 -26.55
N VAL A 60 4.82 10.70 -25.84
CA VAL A 60 4.01 10.07 -24.78
C VAL A 60 2.67 9.66 -25.38
N TYR A 61 2.33 8.38 -25.22
CA TYR A 61 1.07 7.79 -25.67
C TYR A 61 0.18 7.48 -24.45
N ALA A 62 -1.13 7.67 -24.59
CA ALA A 62 -2.12 7.20 -23.63
C ALA A 62 -2.65 5.82 -24.06
N HIS A 63 -2.39 4.77 -23.29
CA HIS A 63 -3.21 3.57 -23.37
C HIS A 63 -4.45 3.79 -22.51
N THR A 64 -5.62 3.88 -23.12
CA THR A 64 -6.83 4.26 -22.38
C THR A 64 -8.06 3.48 -22.81
N GLY A 65 -8.91 3.12 -21.86
CA GLY A 65 -10.22 2.53 -22.07
C GLY A 65 -11.19 3.04 -21.00
N VAL A 66 -12.29 2.33 -20.82
CA VAL A 66 -13.27 2.64 -19.78
C VAL A 66 -13.64 1.42 -18.96
N ILE A 67 -13.95 1.65 -17.68
CA ILE A 67 -14.71 0.72 -16.85
C ILE A 67 -16.17 1.09 -16.98
N THR A 68 -17.00 0.11 -17.26
CA THR A 68 -18.45 0.28 -17.43
C THR A 68 -19.21 -0.64 -16.50
N ASN A 69 -20.53 -0.50 -16.45
CA ASN A 69 -21.40 -1.43 -15.73
C ASN A 69 -21.36 -2.87 -16.28
N ASN A 70 -20.71 -3.10 -17.43
CA ASN A 70 -20.49 -4.42 -18.02
C ASN A 70 -19.08 -4.98 -17.72
N SER A 71 -18.20 -4.20 -17.08
CA SER A 71 -16.89 -4.66 -16.64
C SER A 71 -17.01 -5.58 -15.43
N THR A 72 -16.27 -6.69 -15.41
CA THR A 72 -16.27 -7.63 -14.27
C THR A 72 -15.26 -7.29 -13.18
N SER A 73 -14.31 -6.38 -13.47
CA SER A 73 -13.26 -5.93 -12.57
C SER A 73 -12.65 -4.60 -13.06
N ASN A 74 -11.81 -3.97 -12.24
CA ASN A 74 -11.02 -2.80 -12.66
C ASN A 74 -9.93 -3.13 -13.71
N THR A 75 -9.68 -4.41 -13.99
CA THR A 75 -8.75 -4.86 -15.05
C THR A 75 -9.47 -5.19 -16.36
N ASP A 76 -10.81 -5.28 -16.34
CA ASP A 76 -11.64 -5.54 -17.51
C ASP A 76 -11.98 -4.21 -18.23
N TRP A 77 -10.97 -3.62 -18.86
CA TRP A 77 -11.11 -2.37 -19.60
C TRP A 77 -11.86 -2.61 -20.90
N LYS A 78 -12.95 -1.86 -21.11
CA LYS A 78 -13.72 -1.86 -22.34
C LYS A 78 -13.28 -0.71 -23.26
N TYR A 79 -13.58 -0.86 -24.55
CA TYR A 79 -13.44 0.19 -25.57
C TYR A 79 -12.04 0.86 -25.64
N THR A 80 -10.98 0.07 -25.42
CA THR A 80 -9.60 0.58 -25.37
C THR A 80 -9.16 1.25 -26.67
N LYS A 81 -8.46 2.37 -26.56
CA LYS A 81 -7.85 3.11 -27.66
C LYS A 81 -6.39 2.71 -27.81
N GLY A 82 -6.13 2.08 -28.95
CA GLY A 82 -4.81 1.57 -29.30
C GLY A 82 -4.42 0.30 -28.55
N SER A 83 -3.35 -0.32 -29.05
CA SER A 83 -2.79 -1.55 -28.48
C SER A 83 -1.52 -1.21 -27.70
N TRP A 84 -1.30 -1.90 -26.57
CA TRP A 84 -0.06 -1.75 -25.79
C TRP A 84 1.16 -2.07 -26.66
N GLY A 85 2.26 -1.32 -26.49
CA GLY A 85 3.49 -1.52 -27.25
C GLY A 85 3.43 -1.11 -28.73
N THR A 86 2.45 -0.31 -29.14
CA THR A 86 2.32 0.19 -30.52
C THR A 86 2.16 1.71 -30.58
N ALA A 87 2.44 2.33 -31.74
CA ALA A 87 2.19 3.76 -31.97
C ALA A 87 0.71 4.10 -32.25
N ASN A 88 -0.19 3.12 -32.37
CA ASN A 88 -1.61 3.33 -32.69
C ASN A 88 -2.44 3.73 -31.45
N ALA A 89 -1.88 4.58 -30.58
CA ALA A 89 -2.52 5.08 -29.38
C ALA A 89 -2.61 6.61 -29.42
N PRO A 90 -3.56 7.23 -28.69
CA PRO A 90 -3.63 8.68 -28.56
C PRO A 90 -2.31 9.27 -28.07
N VAL A 91 -1.83 10.32 -28.74
CA VAL A 91 -0.60 11.04 -28.38
C VAL A 91 -0.95 12.22 -27.48
N LEU A 92 -0.19 12.41 -26.40
CA LEU A 92 -0.35 13.57 -25.54
C LEU A 92 0.40 14.79 -26.08
N THR A 93 -0.12 15.98 -25.77
CA THR A 93 0.55 17.25 -26.05
C THR A 93 1.40 17.67 -24.86
N SER A 94 2.72 17.86 -25.05
CA SER A 94 3.57 18.38 -23.99
C SER A 94 3.24 19.85 -23.69
N ILE A 95 3.15 20.19 -22.41
CA ILE A 95 3.00 21.57 -21.92
C ILE A 95 4.23 22.04 -21.11
N GLY A 96 5.34 21.29 -21.20
CA GLY A 96 6.60 21.58 -20.51
C GLY A 96 6.65 21.04 -19.07
N ASN A 97 7.85 21.07 -18.45
CA ASN A 97 8.10 20.59 -17.08
C ASN A 97 7.60 19.16 -16.82
N ASP A 98 7.79 18.25 -17.78
CA ASP A 98 7.32 16.86 -17.74
C ASP A 98 5.80 16.69 -17.61
N LYS A 99 5.03 17.72 -17.99
CA LYS A 99 3.57 17.69 -18.03
C LYS A 99 3.04 17.54 -19.44
N TYR A 100 1.97 16.78 -19.56
CA TYR A 100 1.38 16.39 -20.83
C TYR A 100 -0.14 16.42 -20.74
N THR A 101 -0.83 16.77 -21.83
CA THR A 101 -2.30 16.84 -21.85
C THR A 101 -2.92 15.93 -22.91
N LEU A 102 -4.08 15.38 -22.58
CA LEU A 102 -4.99 14.70 -23.50
C LEU A 102 -6.35 15.39 -23.42
N SER A 103 -6.82 15.94 -24.53
CA SER A 103 -8.15 16.55 -24.64
C SER A 103 -9.14 15.57 -25.25
N ILE A 104 -10.28 15.39 -24.60
CA ILE A 104 -11.40 14.56 -25.08
C ILE A 104 -12.63 15.46 -25.13
N SER A 105 -13.21 15.67 -26.31
CA SER A 105 -14.33 16.61 -26.49
C SER A 105 -15.68 16.06 -26.04
N ASP A 106 -15.85 14.74 -26.09
CA ASP A 106 -17.02 14.01 -25.59
C ASP A 106 -16.56 12.59 -25.24
N ILE A 107 -16.65 12.20 -23.97
CA ILE A 107 -16.10 10.93 -23.47
C ILE A 107 -16.80 9.73 -24.12
N ARG A 108 -18.14 9.70 -24.12
CA ARG A 108 -18.92 8.60 -24.69
C ARG A 108 -18.64 8.41 -26.17
N ALA A 109 -18.65 9.50 -26.94
CA ALA A 109 -18.36 9.46 -28.38
C ALA A 109 -16.90 9.07 -28.65
N TYR A 110 -15.96 9.58 -27.84
CA TYR A 110 -14.55 9.24 -27.96
C TYR A 110 -14.33 7.73 -27.79
N TYR A 111 -14.88 7.12 -26.73
CA TYR A 111 -14.75 5.68 -26.50
C TYR A 111 -15.65 4.84 -27.42
N GLY A 112 -16.75 5.40 -27.94
CA GLY A 112 -17.71 4.70 -28.79
C GLY A 112 -18.66 3.81 -27.99
N VAL A 113 -18.97 4.20 -26.75
CA VAL A 113 -19.78 3.39 -25.82
C VAL A 113 -21.27 3.52 -26.18
N PRO A 114 -22.00 2.41 -26.40
CA PRO A 114 -23.44 2.43 -26.71
C PRO A 114 -24.27 3.07 -25.59
N SER A 115 -25.37 3.74 -25.94
CA SER A 115 -26.21 4.49 -24.99
C SER A 115 -26.84 3.66 -23.86
N GLY A 116 -26.90 2.34 -24.00
CA GLY A 116 -27.41 1.42 -22.96
C GLY A 116 -26.35 0.98 -21.94
N GLU A 117 -25.10 1.42 -22.10
CA GLU A 117 -23.98 1.09 -21.22
C GLU A 117 -23.47 2.36 -20.56
N SER A 118 -23.41 2.36 -19.22
CA SER A 118 -22.94 3.50 -18.42
C SER A 118 -21.44 3.41 -18.20
N ILE A 119 -20.77 4.54 -18.39
CA ILE A 119 -19.34 4.66 -18.16
C ILE A 119 -19.11 5.08 -16.70
N GLU A 120 -18.40 4.25 -15.93
CA GLU A 120 -18.13 4.52 -14.52
C GLU A 120 -16.80 5.24 -14.34
N LYS A 121 -15.78 4.81 -15.08
CA LYS A 121 -14.41 5.37 -14.98
C LYS A 121 -13.74 5.38 -16.34
N ILE A 122 -12.86 6.36 -16.56
CA ILE A 122 -11.82 6.25 -17.58
C ILE A 122 -10.64 5.53 -16.95
N ALA A 123 -10.15 4.48 -17.61
CA ALA A 123 -8.91 3.81 -17.25
C ALA A 123 -7.80 4.29 -18.20
N ILE A 124 -6.66 4.68 -17.66
CA ILE A 124 -5.58 5.28 -18.46
C ILE A 124 -4.20 4.94 -17.92
N LEU A 125 -3.24 4.78 -18.81
CA LEU A 125 -1.83 4.66 -18.53
C LEU A 125 -1.05 5.46 -19.57
N PHE A 126 0.10 5.99 -19.16
CA PHE A 126 0.99 6.75 -20.03
C PHE A 126 2.20 5.89 -20.36
N ARG A 127 2.67 5.91 -21.61
CA ARG A 127 3.81 5.09 -22.02
C ARG A 127 4.58 5.68 -23.18
N ASN A 128 5.81 5.20 -23.35
CA ASN A 128 6.50 5.30 -24.64
C ASN A 128 5.88 4.32 -25.67
N GLU A 129 6.39 4.35 -26.91
CA GLU A 129 5.87 3.49 -27.99
C GLU A 129 5.99 1.99 -27.66
N ALA A 130 7.15 1.55 -27.20
CA ALA A 130 7.41 0.14 -26.87
C ALA A 130 6.66 -0.37 -25.63
N GLY A 131 6.15 0.54 -24.79
CA GLY A 131 5.43 0.18 -23.56
C GLY A 131 6.31 -0.35 -22.42
N ASN A 132 7.63 -0.27 -22.55
CA ASN A 132 8.58 -0.65 -21.49
C ASN A 132 8.91 0.50 -20.53
N ILE A 133 8.50 1.73 -20.84
CA ILE A 133 8.55 2.90 -19.96
C ILE A 133 7.10 3.36 -19.78
N SER A 134 6.61 3.41 -18.54
CA SER A 134 5.21 3.75 -18.26
C SER A 134 4.99 4.56 -16.98
N GLY A 135 4.06 5.49 -17.05
CA GLY A 135 3.56 6.30 -15.95
C GLY A 135 2.29 5.66 -15.37
N ARG A 136 2.33 5.39 -14.07
CA ARG A 136 1.32 4.67 -13.29
C ARG A 136 1.06 5.40 -11.97
N ASN A 137 0.11 4.92 -11.17
CA ASN A 137 0.06 5.32 -9.76
C ASN A 137 1.37 4.94 -9.05
N ALA A 138 1.64 5.56 -7.90
CA ALA A 138 2.88 5.34 -7.13
C ALA A 138 3.08 3.87 -6.70
N ASP A 139 1.98 3.15 -6.48
CA ASP A 139 1.96 1.73 -6.16
C ASP A 139 2.09 0.82 -7.40
N GLY A 140 2.25 1.39 -8.60
CA GLY A 140 2.29 0.66 -9.87
C GLY A 140 0.91 0.28 -10.40
N SER A 141 -0.18 0.59 -9.70
CA SER A 141 -1.53 0.31 -10.18
C SER A 141 -1.94 1.21 -11.34
N ASP A 142 -3.00 0.80 -12.02
CA ASP A 142 -3.60 1.54 -13.12
C ASP A 142 -4.31 2.82 -12.64
N ILE A 143 -4.33 3.83 -13.50
CA ILE A 143 -4.89 5.13 -13.18
C ILE A 143 -6.36 5.15 -13.60
N PHE A 144 -7.25 5.51 -12.67
CA PHE A 144 -8.68 5.63 -12.92
C PHE A 144 -9.17 7.06 -12.67
N ILE A 145 -9.92 7.61 -13.62
CA ILE A 145 -10.62 8.88 -13.50
C ILE A 145 -12.11 8.57 -13.35
N GLN A 146 -12.67 8.92 -12.21
CA GLN A 146 -14.09 8.73 -11.92
C GLN A 146 -14.95 9.62 -12.81
N LEU A 147 -16.03 9.06 -13.36
CA LEU A 147 -17.10 9.84 -13.98
C LEU A 147 -18.28 9.97 -13.04
N TYR A 148 -18.97 11.11 -13.13
CA TYR A 148 -20.08 11.45 -12.26
C TYR A 148 -21.40 11.44 -13.05
N SER A 149 -22.46 11.00 -12.39
CA SER A 149 -23.84 11.16 -12.86
C SER A 149 -24.45 12.45 -12.28
N GLY A 150 -25.67 12.83 -12.69
CA GLY A 150 -26.33 14.01 -12.12
C GLY A 150 -26.41 13.96 -10.59
N GLY A 151 -26.03 15.06 -9.91
CA GLY A 151 -26.00 15.16 -8.46
C GLY A 151 -25.04 16.24 -7.95
N LEU A 152 -25.11 16.54 -6.64
CA LEU A 152 -24.14 17.39 -5.96
C LEU A 152 -22.98 16.53 -5.43
N TYR A 153 -21.76 16.88 -5.81
CA TYR A 153 -20.53 16.29 -5.32
C TYR A 153 -19.61 17.41 -4.83
N ALA A 154 -18.73 17.08 -3.89
CA ALA A 154 -17.69 17.96 -3.39
C ALA A 154 -16.35 17.24 -3.46
N THR A 155 -15.26 17.97 -3.69
CA THR A 155 -13.90 17.41 -3.65
C THR A 155 -12.90 18.45 -3.15
N ILE A 156 -11.94 18.00 -2.32
CA ILE A 156 -10.76 18.74 -1.91
C ILE A 156 -9.63 18.34 -2.86
N ALA A 157 -9.21 19.27 -3.72
CA ALA A 157 -8.11 19.07 -4.66
C ALA A 157 -6.73 19.22 -3.99
N SER A 158 -6.64 20.02 -2.92
CA SER A 158 -5.44 20.13 -2.08
C SER A 158 -5.83 20.55 -0.66
N PRO A 159 -5.11 20.13 0.38
CA PRO A 159 -3.96 19.22 0.37
C PRO A 159 -4.36 17.76 0.01
N SER A 160 -3.37 16.89 -0.18
CA SER A 160 -3.61 15.45 -0.35
C SER A 160 -3.73 14.74 0.99
N GLN A 161 -4.42 13.59 1.03
CA GLN A 161 -4.47 12.74 2.21
C GLN A 161 -3.06 12.36 2.69
N ASN A 162 -2.86 12.33 4.02
CA ASN A 162 -1.61 11.96 4.68
C ASN A 162 -0.41 12.86 4.31
N LYS A 163 -0.65 14.05 3.74
CA LYS A 163 0.44 15.00 3.48
C LYS A 163 1.04 15.48 4.80
N ILE A 164 2.36 15.67 4.81
CA ILE A 164 3.11 16.14 5.97
C ILE A 164 3.64 17.54 5.66
N TYR A 165 3.42 18.47 6.59
CA TYR A 165 3.87 19.85 6.52
C TYR A 165 4.67 20.22 7.76
N SER A 166 5.45 21.30 7.65
CA SER A 166 6.14 21.90 8.80
C SER A 166 5.29 22.95 9.49
N ILE A 167 5.52 23.20 10.78
CA ILE A 167 4.92 24.33 11.50
C ILE A 167 5.27 25.63 10.77
N GLY A 168 4.28 26.50 10.56
CA GLY A 168 4.46 27.78 9.87
C GLY A 168 4.47 27.67 8.34
N GLU A 169 4.37 26.47 7.78
CA GLU A 169 4.23 26.30 6.33
C GLU A 169 2.86 26.80 5.84
N SER A 170 2.86 27.44 4.67
CA SER A 170 1.65 27.93 4.04
C SER A 170 0.98 26.82 3.24
N ILE A 171 -0.22 26.40 3.66
CA ILE A 171 -0.98 25.33 3.05
C ILE A 171 -2.14 25.93 2.27
N THR A 172 -2.17 25.72 0.96
CA THR A 172 -3.31 26.15 0.14
C THR A 172 -4.32 25.02 0.05
N ILE A 173 -5.50 25.27 0.60
CA ILE A 173 -6.65 24.36 0.57
C ILE A 173 -7.52 24.77 -0.62
N ASN A 174 -7.66 23.88 -1.60
CA ASN A 174 -8.52 24.09 -2.76
C ASN A 174 -9.62 23.06 -2.76
N GLY A 175 -10.86 23.52 -2.86
CA GLY A 175 -12.05 22.70 -2.93
C GLY A 175 -12.96 23.08 -4.09
N GLY A 176 -13.79 22.16 -4.53
CA GLY A 176 -14.80 22.42 -5.55
C GLY A 176 -16.03 21.55 -5.40
N SER A 177 -17.07 21.91 -6.15
CA SER A 177 -18.32 21.16 -6.24
C SER A 177 -18.78 20.98 -7.68
N SER A 178 -19.60 19.96 -7.92
CA SER A 178 -20.10 19.61 -9.27
C SER A 178 -21.06 20.66 -9.84
N MET A 179 -21.62 21.53 -9.00
CA MET A 179 -22.55 22.58 -9.39
C MET A 179 -22.50 23.74 -8.39
N SER A 180 -23.00 24.91 -8.81
CA SER A 180 -23.00 26.10 -7.94
C SER A 180 -23.72 25.81 -6.62
N SER A 181 -23.02 26.05 -5.52
CA SER A 181 -23.44 25.72 -4.16
C SER A 181 -22.84 26.72 -3.16
N THR A 182 -23.39 26.77 -1.95
CA THR A 182 -22.71 27.39 -0.81
C THR A 182 -21.63 26.43 -0.31
N LEU A 183 -20.38 26.80 -0.50
CA LEU A 183 -19.20 26.07 -0.07
C LEU A 183 -18.72 26.58 1.30
N ALA A 184 -18.34 25.68 2.19
CA ALA A 184 -17.71 25.99 3.46
C ALA A 184 -16.52 25.06 3.72
N LEU A 185 -15.34 25.63 3.98
CA LEU A 185 -14.15 24.91 4.42
C LEU A 185 -14.05 24.99 5.94
N ARG A 186 -13.87 23.83 6.59
CA ARG A 186 -13.63 23.72 8.02
C ARG A 186 -12.30 23.04 8.28
N ILE A 187 -11.54 23.55 9.24
CA ILE A 187 -10.31 22.94 9.76
C ILE A 187 -10.56 22.59 11.22
N ASN A 188 -10.43 21.31 11.57
CA ASN A 188 -10.70 20.78 12.91
C ASN A 188 -12.07 21.24 13.46
N GLY A 189 -13.08 21.24 12.60
CA GLY A 189 -14.45 21.65 12.92
C GLY A 189 -14.74 23.15 12.85
N THR A 190 -13.71 24.00 12.83
CA THR A 190 -13.86 25.46 12.74
C THR A 190 -13.95 25.91 11.28
N GLU A 191 -14.99 26.65 10.91
CA GLU A 191 -15.10 27.25 9.58
C GLU A 191 -14.04 28.35 9.36
N VAL A 192 -13.28 28.22 8.28
CA VAL A 192 -12.18 29.13 7.93
C VAL A 192 -12.42 29.92 6.64
N ALA A 193 -13.30 29.42 5.78
CA ALA A 193 -13.71 30.10 4.56
C ALA A 193 -15.09 29.63 4.09
N SER A 194 -15.80 30.52 3.40
CA SER A 194 -17.02 30.19 2.67
C SER A 194 -17.07 30.94 1.33
N ASN A 195 -17.76 30.36 0.35
CA ASN A 195 -17.97 30.96 -0.96
C ASN A 195 -19.27 30.44 -1.59
N VAL A 196 -19.89 31.20 -2.48
CA VAL A 196 -20.99 30.71 -3.32
C VAL A 196 -20.47 30.54 -4.75
N GLY A 197 -20.55 29.32 -5.27
CA GLY A 197 -20.03 28.96 -6.59
C GLY A 197 -19.65 27.49 -6.67
N THR A 198 -18.72 27.17 -7.56
CA THR A 198 -18.23 25.79 -7.79
C THR A 198 -16.81 25.56 -7.27
N SER A 199 -16.17 26.58 -6.69
CA SER A 199 -14.80 26.52 -6.21
C SER A 199 -14.59 27.38 -4.97
N ILE A 200 -13.72 26.95 -4.08
CA ILE A 200 -13.28 27.68 -2.90
C ILE A 200 -11.78 27.46 -2.69
N SER A 201 -11.07 28.50 -2.26
CA SER A 201 -9.66 28.42 -1.92
C SER A 201 -9.40 29.18 -0.62
N HIS A 202 -8.56 28.60 0.23
CA HIS A 202 -8.14 29.22 1.49
C HIS A 202 -6.69 28.87 1.80
N THR A 203 -5.89 29.85 2.19
CA THR A 203 -4.53 29.61 2.66
C THR A 203 -4.53 29.54 4.18
N TYR A 204 -4.06 28.42 4.72
CA TYR A 204 -3.94 28.18 6.15
C TYR A 204 -2.48 28.01 6.56
N THR A 205 -2.12 28.55 7.71
CA THR A 205 -0.77 28.38 8.30
C THR A 205 -0.93 27.83 9.70
N ALA A 206 -0.57 26.57 9.89
CA ALA A 206 -0.64 25.92 11.19
C ALA A 206 0.50 26.42 12.08
N THR A 207 0.16 26.87 13.29
CA THR A 207 1.13 27.34 14.30
C THR A 207 1.44 26.30 15.38
N THR A 208 0.70 25.19 15.39
CA THR A 208 0.86 24.09 16.33
C THR A 208 1.04 22.78 15.57
N PRO A 209 1.84 21.83 16.07
CA PRO A 209 1.89 20.49 15.52
C PRO A 209 0.59 19.72 15.82
N GLY A 210 0.33 18.69 15.04
CA GLY A 210 -0.81 17.80 15.25
C GLY A 210 -1.40 17.26 13.97
N ASP A 211 -2.44 16.46 14.15
CA ASP A 211 -3.28 15.93 13.08
C ASP A 211 -4.37 16.96 12.75
N TYR A 212 -4.53 17.27 11.46
CA TYR A 212 -5.47 18.27 10.97
C TYR A 212 -6.46 17.64 10.00
N GLN A 213 -7.74 17.91 10.23
CA GLN A 213 -8.83 17.51 9.35
C GLN A 213 -9.40 18.73 8.63
N VAL A 214 -9.46 18.64 7.31
CA VAL A 214 -10.18 19.58 6.45
C VAL A 214 -11.48 18.94 6.00
N ILE A 215 -12.59 19.63 6.19
CA ILE A 215 -13.88 19.25 5.62
C ILE A 215 -14.33 20.35 4.65
N LEU A 216 -14.62 19.96 3.41
CA LEU A 216 -15.37 20.78 2.48
C LEU A 216 -16.84 20.36 2.55
N ALA A 217 -17.73 21.30 2.80
CA ALA A 217 -19.17 21.12 2.65
C ALA A 217 -19.68 21.92 1.47
N ALA A 218 -20.48 21.32 0.61
CA ALA A 218 -21.23 21.97 -0.45
C ALA A 218 -22.73 21.84 -0.17
N ASP A 219 -23.45 22.96 -0.17
CA ASP A 219 -24.91 23.02 -0.01
C ASP A 219 -25.55 23.63 -1.26
N ALA A 220 -26.28 22.80 -2.01
CA ALA A 220 -27.14 23.25 -3.10
C ALA A 220 -28.61 23.15 -2.67
N ALA A 221 -29.13 24.25 -2.10
CA ALA A 221 -30.53 24.39 -1.70
C ALA A 221 -31.03 23.28 -0.75
N GLY A 222 -30.21 22.91 0.24
CA GLY A 222 -30.48 21.87 1.25
C GLY A 222 -29.96 20.49 0.88
N THR A 223 -29.47 20.29 -0.36
CA THR A 223 -28.73 19.07 -0.72
C THR A 223 -27.28 19.24 -0.33
N LEU A 224 -26.74 18.33 0.48
CA LEU A 224 -25.39 18.42 1.03
C LEU A 224 -24.47 17.38 0.40
N ALA A 225 -23.25 17.81 0.05
CA ALA A 225 -22.14 16.93 -0.29
C ALA A 225 -20.90 17.33 0.52
N TYR A 226 -20.05 16.36 0.81
CA TYR A 226 -18.86 16.58 1.63
C TYR A 226 -17.65 15.89 1.02
N ASP A 227 -16.48 16.45 1.30
CA ASP A 227 -15.21 15.75 1.17
C ASP A 227 -14.34 16.03 2.39
N THR A 228 -13.47 15.08 2.74
CA THR A 228 -12.60 15.16 3.91
C THR A 228 -11.18 14.76 3.55
N VAL A 229 -10.22 15.57 3.96
CA VAL A 229 -8.80 15.25 3.86
C VAL A 229 -8.15 15.46 5.22
N ASN A 230 -7.31 14.51 5.63
CA ASN A 230 -6.45 14.66 6.80
C ASN A 230 -4.98 14.84 6.37
N TYR A 231 -4.29 15.76 7.03
CA TYR A 231 -2.86 15.99 6.89
C TYR A 231 -2.21 16.18 8.27
N VAL A 232 -0.89 16.12 8.34
CA VAL A 232 -0.15 16.25 9.60
C VAL A 232 0.79 17.44 9.56
N ILE A 233 0.86 18.15 10.68
CA ILE A 233 1.91 19.13 10.96
C ILE A 233 2.92 18.46 11.89
N ASN A 234 4.16 18.30 11.42
CA ASN A 234 5.21 17.61 12.15
C ASN A 234 5.40 18.18 13.57
N PRO A 235 5.45 17.33 14.62
CA PRO A 235 5.89 17.74 15.94
C PRO A 235 7.39 18.05 15.96
N SER A 236 7.84 18.71 17.02
CA SER A 236 9.27 18.86 17.29
C SER A 236 9.92 17.50 17.52
N LEU A 237 11.10 17.29 16.96
CA LEU A 237 11.84 16.05 17.15
C LEU A 237 12.19 15.83 18.63
N VAL A 238 11.79 14.67 19.15
CA VAL A 238 12.16 14.22 20.50
C VAL A 238 13.41 13.35 20.42
N ILE A 239 14.44 13.71 21.19
CA ILE A 239 15.66 12.91 21.37
C ILE A 239 15.55 12.17 22.70
N GLU A 240 15.53 10.84 22.66
CA GLU A 240 15.38 10.00 23.85
C GLU A 240 16.12 8.67 23.63
N ALA A 241 16.82 8.19 24.66
CA ALA A 241 17.58 6.93 24.57
C ALA A 241 16.66 5.76 24.17
N LEU A 242 17.19 4.84 23.36
CA LEU A 242 16.50 3.59 23.07
C LEU A 242 16.26 2.81 24.38
N PRO A 243 15.07 2.23 24.61
CA PRO A 243 14.79 1.47 25.83
C PRO A 243 15.82 0.36 26.09
N THR A 244 16.23 0.20 27.35
CA THR A 244 17.22 -0.81 27.74
C THR A 244 16.81 -2.21 27.29
N GLY A 245 17.70 -2.89 26.56
CA GLY A 245 17.48 -4.24 26.08
C GLY A 245 16.75 -4.34 24.72
N ALA A 246 16.22 -3.23 24.19
CA ALA A 246 15.70 -3.21 22.83
C ALA A 246 16.84 -3.34 21.81
N LYS A 247 16.56 -4.07 20.72
CA LYS A 247 17.43 -4.25 19.56
C LYS A 247 16.84 -3.53 18.36
N LEU A 248 17.61 -3.40 17.28
CA LEU A 248 17.05 -3.00 15.98
C LEU A 248 15.98 -4.02 15.54
N GLY A 249 14.94 -3.52 14.89
CA GLY A 249 13.79 -4.27 14.46
C GLY A 249 12.62 -4.25 15.45
N ILE A 250 11.93 -5.38 15.52
CA ILE A 250 10.66 -5.54 16.22
C ILE A 250 10.89 -6.17 17.61
N ASN A 251 10.66 -5.41 18.67
CA ASN A 251 10.81 -5.87 20.05
C ASN A 251 9.44 -6.03 20.68
N ARG A 252 9.05 -7.27 21.02
CA ARG A 252 7.81 -7.53 21.78
C ARG A 252 8.04 -7.23 23.25
N THR A 253 7.64 -6.04 23.70
CA THR A 253 7.87 -5.59 25.09
C THR A 253 6.86 -6.22 26.05
N THR A 254 5.61 -6.39 25.62
CA THR A 254 4.59 -7.19 26.31
C THR A 254 3.80 -8.02 25.30
N SER A 255 2.79 -8.78 25.76
CA SER A 255 1.85 -9.41 24.84
C SER A 255 1.02 -8.40 24.05
N THR A 256 0.90 -7.14 24.50
CA THR A 256 0.02 -6.12 23.91
C THR A 256 0.77 -4.85 23.52
N SER A 257 2.10 -4.90 23.41
CA SER A 257 2.91 -3.74 22.98
C SER A 257 4.20 -4.15 22.29
N LEU A 258 4.67 -3.27 21.40
CA LEU A 258 5.92 -3.40 20.66
C LEU A 258 6.80 -2.16 20.85
N THR A 259 8.11 -2.33 20.88
CA THR A 259 9.06 -1.28 20.55
C THR A 259 9.65 -1.56 19.18
N LEU A 260 9.46 -0.62 18.26
CA LEU A 260 10.03 -0.66 16.92
C LEU A 260 11.29 0.21 16.90
N ALA A 261 12.37 -0.28 16.30
CA ALA A 261 13.65 0.43 16.24
C ALA A 261 14.29 0.31 14.84
N LEU A 262 14.37 1.42 14.12
CA LEU A 262 14.92 1.51 12.77
C LEU A 262 16.26 2.24 12.78
N PHE A 263 17.31 1.62 12.24
CA PHE A 263 18.56 2.33 11.96
C PHE A 263 18.43 3.11 10.65
N ALA A 264 18.35 4.44 10.73
CA ALA A 264 18.22 5.33 9.57
C ALA A 264 18.94 6.66 9.83
N PRO A 265 20.29 6.69 9.73
CA PRO A 265 21.05 7.91 9.92
C PRO A 265 20.72 8.96 8.84
N TYR A 266 20.97 10.23 9.16
CA TYR A 266 20.78 11.39 8.27
C TYR A 266 19.34 11.70 7.86
N LYS A 267 18.35 10.98 8.41
CA LYS A 267 16.92 11.27 8.19
C LYS A 267 16.45 12.41 9.08
N LYS A 268 15.39 13.09 8.64
CA LYS A 268 14.77 14.23 9.34
C LYS A 268 13.69 13.77 10.30
N TYR A 269 12.87 12.80 9.88
CA TYR A 269 11.82 12.21 10.71
C TYR A 269 11.36 10.85 10.16
N VAL A 270 10.75 10.05 11.00
CA VAL A 270 10.14 8.76 10.61
C VAL A 270 8.78 8.64 11.28
N TYR A 271 7.78 8.23 10.50
CA TYR A 271 6.47 7.78 11.00
C TYR A 271 6.35 6.27 10.89
N VAL A 272 5.50 5.67 11.71
CA VAL A 272 5.03 4.29 11.51
C VAL A 272 3.57 4.31 11.04
N ILE A 273 3.29 3.57 9.98
CA ILE A 273 1.92 3.35 9.48
C ILE A 273 1.64 1.85 9.49
N GLY A 274 0.42 1.46 9.86
CA GLY A 274 0.06 0.04 9.95
C GLY A 274 -1.39 -0.19 10.34
N ASP A 275 -1.75 -1.45 10.58
CA ASP A 275 -3.14 -1.81 10.90
C ASP A 275 -3.68 -1.09 12.13
N PHE A 276 -2.83 -0.85 13.13
CA PHE A 276 -3.20 -0.18 14.39
C PHE A 276 -3.58 1.30 14.22
N ASN A 277 -3.24 1.93 13.10
CA ASN A 277 -3.62 3.31 12.78
C ASN A 277 -4.28 3.47 11.41
N ASN A 278 -4.84 2.37 10.90
CA ASN A 278 -5.50 2.33 9.61
C ASN A 278 -4.62 2.84 8.45
N TRP A 279 -3.30 2.67 8.55
CA TRP A 279 -2.32 3.10 7.56
C TRP A 279 -2.35 4.61 7.28
N THR A 280 -2.74 5.40 8.27
CA THR A 280 -2.78 6.87 8.18
C THR A 280 -1.58 7.47 8.90
N VAL A 281 -1.09 8.61 8.38
CA VAL A 281 -0.01 9.35 9.06
C VAL A 281 -0.64 10.11 10.21
N SER A 282 -0.10 9.92 11.42
CA SER A 282 -0.59 10.59 12.63
C SER A 282 0.58 10.90 13.55
N THR A 283 0.52 12.04 14.25
CA THR A 283 1.54 12.46 15.22
C THR A 283 1.74 11.47 16.36
N ASP A 284 0.75 10.63 16.67
CA ASP A 284 0.86 9.57 17.68
C ASP A 284 1.88 8.50 17.29
N TYR A 285 2.21 8.40 15.99
CA TYR A 285 3.13 7.44 15.42
C TYR A 285 4.42 8.08 14.87
N PHE A 286 4.72 9.31 15.31
CA PHE A 286 5.98 9.99 15.02
C PHE A 286 7.11 9.42 15.89
N MET A 287 8.14 8.86 15.26
CA MET A 287 9.23 8.20 15.97
C MET A 287 10.15 9.21 16.67
N LYS A 288 10.64 8.82 17.85
CA LYS A 288 11.72 9.50 18.55
C LYS A 288 13.06 9.16 17.90
N ARG A 289 14.08 10.01 18.07
CA ARG A 289 15.46 9.68 17.68
C ARG A 289 16.27 9.33 18.91
N ALA A 290 16.98 8.21 18.86
CA ALA A 290 17.90 7.79 19.89
C ALA A 290 19.08 8.77 20.04
N SER A 291 19.69 8.76 21.22
CA SER A 291 20.85 9.61 21.54
C SER A 291 22.09 9.33 20.68
N ASP A 292 22.12 8.20 19.96
CA ASP A 292 23.15 7.88 18.97
C ASP A 292 23.04 8.70 17.66
N GLY A 293 21.93 9.42 17.47
CA GLY A 293 21.66 10.24 16.30
C GLY A 293 21.33 9.48 15.02
N ALA A 294 21.20 8.15 15.08
CA ALA A 294 21.02 7.29 13.91
C ALA A 294 19.83 6.32 14.03
N THR A 295 19.45 5.93 15.25
CA THR A 295 18.34 5.01 15.49
C THR A 295 17.06 5.79 15.76
N TRP A 296 15.97 5.38 15.10
CA TRP A 296 14.62 5.89 15.31
C TRP A 296 13.82 4.85 16.06
N TRP A 297 13.05 5.24 17.07
CA TRP A 297 12.26 4.27 17.82
C TRP A 297 10.90 4.81 18.28
N ILE A 298 9.96 3.90 18.47
CA ILE A 298 8.64 4.18 19.04
C ILE A 298 8.12 2.96 19.80
N GLU A 299 7.31 3.20 20.83
CA GLU A 299 6.50 2.18 21.45
C GLU A 299 5.07 2.22 20.89
N ILE A 300 4.56 1.08 20.45
CA ILE A 300 3.19 0.90 19.98
C ILE A 300 2.42 0.15 21.08
N PRO A 301 1.59 0.84 21.88
CA PRO A 301 0.81 0.23 22.95
C PRO A 301 -0.53 -0.31 22.44
N ASN A 302 -1.30 -0.95 23.34
CA ASN A 302 -2.70 -1.31 23.16
C ASN A 302 -3.00 -2.27 21.98
N LEU A 303 -2.03 -3.10 21.61
CA LEU A 303 -2.19 -4.17 20.63
C LEU A 303 -2.91 -5.37 21.26
N GLN A 304 -3.45 -6.24 20.41
CA GLN A 304 -4.10 -7.47 20.86
C GLN A 304 -3.10 -8.64 20.84
N ALA A 305 -3.10 -9.45 21.91
CA ALA A 305 -2.05 -10.44 22.14
C ALA A 305 -1.95 -11.55 21.09
N ASN A 306 -3.06 -11.99 20.53
CA ASN A 306 -3.09 -13.12 19.60
C ASN A 306 -3.34 -12.67 18.16
N GLU A 307 -3.05 -11.41 17.86
CA GLU A 307 -3.23 -10.84 16.53
C GLU A 307 -1.91 -10.69 15.77
N ARG A 308 -2.06 -10.58 14.45
CA ARG A 308 -1.00 -10.17 13.55
C ARG A 308 -1.21 -8.71 13.15
N TYR A 309 -0.13 -7.95 13.07
CA TYR A 309 -0.15 -6.58 12.58
C TYR A 309 0.83 -6.43 11.43
N ALA A 310 0.38 -5.78 10.37
CA ALA A 310 1.23 -5.30 9.31
C ALA A 310 1.56 -3.81 9.50
N PHE A 311 2.79 -3.42 9.16
CA PHE A 311 3.25 -2.03 9.25
C PHE A 311 4.41 -1.72 8.30
N GLN A 312 4.66 -0.43 8.11
CA GLN A 312 5.80 0.13 7.38
C GLN A 312 6.31 1.39 8.09
N TYR A 313 7.55 1.75 7.80
CA TYR A 313 8.12 3.05 8.12
C TYR A 313 7.89 4.02 6.95
N LEU A 314 7.42 5.22 7.24
CA LEU A 314 7.40 6.36 6.33
C LEU A 314 8.52 7.33 6.74
N VAL A 315 9.64 7.25 6.03
CA VAL A 315 10.86 8.01 6.28
C VAL A 315 10.85 9.29 5.45
N ASP A 316 11.05 10.42 6.12
CA ASP A 316 11.08 11.77 5.53
C ASP A 316 9.83 12.15 4.71
N GLY A 317 8.72 11.43 4.89
CA GLY A 317 7.46 11.63 4.16
C GLY A 317 7.47 11.12 2.72
N GLU A 318 8.54 10.45 2.29
CA GLU A 318 8.76 10.04 0.89
C GLU A 318 9.05 8.55 0.75
N ILE A 319 9.88 7.99 1.65
CA ILE A 319 10.35 6.61 1.54
C ILE A 319 9.46 5.72 2.40
N ILE A 320 8.74 4.79 1.78
CA ILE A 320 7.95 3.75 2.47
C ILE A 320 8.72 2.44 2.40
N ILE A 321 9.02 1.85 3.55
CA ILE A 321 9.77 0.58 3.65
C ILE A 321 9.23 -0.31 4.77
N ALA A 322 9.31 -1.63 4.60
CA ALA A 322 9.21 -2.56 5.72
C ALA A 322 10.48 -2.51 6.59
N ASP A 323 10.38 -3.11 7.77
CA ASP A 323 11.49 -3.30 8.68
C ASP A 323 12.55 -4.26 8.10
N PRO A 324 13.83 -3.86 7.99
CA PRO A 324 14.90 -4.74 7.52
C PRO A 324 15.11 -6.00 8.36
N TYR A 325 14.68 -5.97 9.63
CA TYR A 325 14.76 -7.09 10.58
C TYR A 325 13.42 -7.84 10.71
N SER A 326 12.46 -7.61 9.81
CA SER A 326 11.20 -8.34 9.83
C SER A 326 11.43 -9.83 9.59
N GLU A 327 10.75 -10.67 10.38
CA GLU A 327 10.82 -12.13 10.25
C GLU A 327 9.83 -12.68 9.21
N LEU A 328 8.84 -11.86 8.84
CA LEU A 328 7.86 -12.12 7.81
C LEU A 328 7.48 -10.79 7.18
N VAL A 329 7.18 -10.80 5.90
CA VAL A 329 6.69 -9.62 5.19
C VAL A 329 5.42 -9.95 4.42
N LEU A 330 4.74 -8.93 3.92
CA LEU A 330 3.64 -9.05 2.96
C LEU A 330 4.10 -8.47 1.63
N ASP A 331 4.00 -9.28 0.58
CA ASP A 331 4.27 -8.88 -0.78
C ASP A 331 2.94 -8.69 -1.54
N PRO A 332 2.57 -7.44 -1.89
CA PRO A 332 1.31 -7.17 -2.58
C PRO A 332 1.21 -7.81 -3.96
N ASN A 333 2.33 -8.13 -4.60
CA ASN A 333 2.39 -8.64 -5.95
C ASN A 333 2.40 -10.16 -5.99
N ASN A 334 3.10 -10.80 -5.04
CA ASN A 334 3.41 -12.22 -5.11
C ASN A 334 2.61 -13.10 -4.12
N ASP A 335 2.20 -12.57 -2.96
CA ASP A 335 1.54 -13.38 -1.92
C ASP A 335 0.20 -13.97 -2.37
N GLN A 336 -0.50 -13.31 -3.29
CA GLN A 336 -1.79 -13.76 -3.84
C GLN A 336 -1.69 -15.09 -4.61
N TYR A 337 -0.49 -15.49 -5.03
CA TYR A 337 -0.25 -16.74 -5.76
C TYR A 337 0.18 -17.89 -4.83
N ILE A 338 0.32 -17.64 -3.53
CA ILE A 338 0.67 -18.68 -2.56
C ILE A 338 -0.55 -19.53 -2.26
N ALA A 339 -0.45 -20.84 -2.49
CA ALA A 339 -1.54 -21.76 -2.22
C ALA A 339 -1.85 -21.85 -0.72
N ALA A 340 -3.13 -21.87 -0.35
CA ALA A 340 -3.58 -21.96 1.04
C ALA A 340 -3.10 -23.24 1.75
N GLU A 341 -2.77 -24.30 1.00
CA GLU A 341 -2.16 -25.52 1.54
C GLU A 341 -0.70 -25.35 1.99
N THR A 342 0.00 -24.36 1.44
CA THR A 342 1.39 -24.00 1.77
C THR A 342 1.44 -22.96 2.90
N TYR A 343 0.65 -21.89 2.78
CA TYR A 343 0.53 -20.84 3.78
C TYR A 343 -0.96 -20.57 4.08
N PRO A 344 -1.55 -21.23 5.09
CA PRO A 344 -2.97 -21.07 5.40
C PRO A 344 -3.25 -19.74 6.10
N ASN A 345 -4.40 -19.15 5.80
CA ASN A 345 -4.91 -17.91 6.41
C ASN A 345 -3.86 -16.78 6.40
N PRO A 346 -3.39 -16.35 5.21
CA PRO A 346 -2.45 -15.24 5.11
C PRO A 346 -3.08 -13.95 5.68
N HIS A 347 -2.26 -13.13 6.33
CA HIS A 347 -2.70 -11.80 6.73
C HIS A 347 -2.85 -10.93 5.47
N PRO A 348 -3.98 -10.24 5.28
CA PRO A 348 -4.25 -9.51 4.05
C PRO A 348 -3.30 -8.31 3.91
N TYR A 349 -2.77 -8.09 2.71
CA TYR A 349 -2.10 -6.83 2.40
C TYR A 349 -3.11 -5.66 2.44
N PRO A 350 -2.76 -4.48 2.98
CA PRO A 350 -3.65 -3.31 3.08
C PRO A 350 -3.86 -2.60 1.74
N GLN A 351 -4.51 -3.30 0.80
CA GLN A 351 -4.69 -2.83 -0.57
C GLN A 351 -5.34 -1.42 -0.62
N GLY A 352 -4.75 -0.56 -1.44
CA GLY A 352 -5.19 0.83 -1.62
C GLY A 352 -4.78 1.80 -0.50
N LYS A 353 -4.21 1.33 0.61
CA LYS A 353 -3.75 2.21 1.71
C LYS A 353 -2.24 2.48 1.68
N THR A 354 -1.47 1.54 1.16
CA THR A 354 -0.01 1.66 1.04
C THR A 354 0.53 0.90 -0.18
N SER A 355 1.84 1.05 -0.42
CA SER A 355 2.57 0.42 -1.52
C SER A 355 3.84 -0.28 -1.03
N GLY A 356 4.36 -1.21 -1.83
CA GLY A 356 5.60 -1.92 -1.54
C GLY A 356 5.45 -3.00 -0.47
N ILE A 357 6.57 -3.55 -0.02
CA ILE A 357 6.57 -4.64 0.98
C ILE A 357 6.23 -4.09 2.36
N ALA A 358 5.36 -4.78 3.11
CA ALA A 358 5.03 -4.45 4.50
C ALA A 358 5.58 -5.48 5.48
N SER A 359 6.04 -5.05 6.65
CA SER A 359 6.42 -5.98 7.73
C SER A 359 5.21 -6.66 8.31
N LEU A 360 5.34 -7.93 8.70
CA LEU A 360 4.31 -8.68 9.41
C LEU A 360 4.85 -9.14 10.78
N VAL A 361 4.15 -8.74 11.85
CA VAL A 361 4.46 -9.15 13.21
C VAL A 361 3.31 -9.95 13.81
N GLU A 362 3.61 -11.15 14.28
CA GLU A 362 2.71 -11.90 15.17
C GLU A 362 3.00 -11.51 16.62
N MET A 363 2.00 -11.05 17.37
CA MET A 363 2.18 -10.60 18.76
C MET A 363 2.50 -11.76 19.71
N THR A 364 1.85 -12.91 19.52
CA THR A 364 2.16 -14.15 20.24
C THR A 364 2.85 -15.13 19.30
N LYS A 365 4.11 -15.43 19.58
CA LYS A 365 4.79 -16.56 18.94
C LYS A 365 4.49 -17.82 19.73
N THR A 366 3.78 -18.77 19.13
CA THR A 366 3.67 -20.12 19.70
C THR A 366 5.06 -20.76 19.66
N PRO A 367 5.65 -21.14 20.82
CA PRO A 367 6.91 -21.87 20.83
C PRO A 367 6.77 -23.17 20.04
N TYR A 368 7.78 -23.51 19.26
CA TYR A 368 7.84 -24.81 18.60
C TYR A 368 8.41 -25.85 19.56
N THR A 369 7.69 -26.93 19.78
CA THR A 369 8.15 -28.06 20.61
C THR A 369 9.02 -28.97 19.76
N TRP A 370 10.34 -28.79 19.84
CA TRP A 370 11.31 -29.66 19.16
C TRP A 370 11.26 -31.08 19.72
N GLU A 371 11.19 -32.06 18.84
CA GLU A 371 11.38 -33.46 19.21
C GLU A 371 12.85 -33.84 19.30
N VAL A 372 13.72 -33.18 18.52
CA VAL A 372 15.18 -33.32 18.62
C VAL A 372 15.80 -32.01 19.10
N SER A 373 16.12 -31.94 20.39
CA SER A 373 16.68 -30.73 21.03
C SER A 373 18.21 -30.72 21.14
N ASP A 374 18.85 -31.89 21.00
CA ASP A 374 20.28 -32.13 21.21
C ASP A 374 20.94 -32.75 19.98
N PHE A 375 20.49 -32.34 18.78
CA PHE A 375 21.05 -32.80 17.52
C PHE A 375 22.56 -32.53 17.45
N ILE A 376 23.32 -33.56 17.12
CA ILE A 376 24.76 -33.47 16.85
C ILE A 376 24.95 -33.63 15.35
N ALA A 377 25.36 -32.54 14.69
CA ALA A 377 25.66 -32.58 13.26
C ALA A 377 26.82 -33.54 12.96
N PRO A 378 26.83 -34.21 11.78
CA PRO A 378 27.99 -34.97 11.34
C PRO A 378 29.25 -34.10 11.30
N GLU A 379 30.42 -34.69 11.57
CA GLU A 379 31.70 -33.99 11.44
C GLU A 379 31.86 -33.45 10.00
N GLU A 380 32.45 -32.26 9.86
CA GLU A 380 32.58 -31.56 8.56
C GLU A 380 33.22 -32.44 7.47
N ASN A 381 34.24 -33.23 7.81
CA ASN A 381 34.93 -34.14 6.90
C ASN A 381 34.16 -35.45 6.56
N LYS A 382 32.97 -35.63 7.14
CA LYS A 382 32.06 -36.76 6.91
C LYS A 382 30.76 -36.31 6.23
N LEU A 383 30.62 -35.03 5.90
CA LEU A 383 29.41 -34.53 5.24
C LEU A 383 29.29 -35.07 3.81
N ILE A 384 28.10 -35.56 3.50
CA ILE A 384 27.61 -35.89 2.16
C ILE A 384 26.42 -34.96 1.94
N VAL A 385 26.70 -33.84 1.30
CA VAL A 385 25.76 -32.72 1.15
C VAL A 385 24.91 -32.90 -0.11
N TYR A 386 23.61 -32.65 0.03
CA TYR A 386 22.67 -32.55 -1.07
C TYR A 386 22.15 -31.10 -1.16
N GLU A 387 22.60 -30.36 -2.17
CA GLU A 387 22.09 -29.02 -2.47
C GLU A 387 20.67 -29.12 -3.06
N MET A 388 19.74 -28.32 -2.53
CA MET A 388 18.32 -28.45 -2.80
C MET A 388 17.64 -27.09 -2.97
N LEU A 389 17.00 -26.91 -4.12
CA LEU A 389 15.97 -25.89 -4.32
C LEU A 389 14.60 -26.48 -3.95
N VAL A 390 13.97 -25.99 -2.88
CA VAL A 390 12.64 -26.47 -2.43
C VAL A 390 11.61 -26.38 -3.55
N ARG A 391 11.62 -25.28 -4.31
CA ARG A 391 10.75 -25.09 -5.48
C ARG A 391 10.87 -26.23 -6.48
N ASP A 392 12.06 -26.56 -6.95
CA ASP A 392 12.20 -27.51 -8.07
C ASP A 392 12.22 -28.96 -7.62
N PHE A 393 12.54 -29.23 -6.34
CA PHE A 393 12.64 -30.59 -5.83
C PHE A 393 11.27 -31.26 -5.59
N VAL A 394 10.26 -30.51 -5.15
CA VAL A 394 8.88 -31.00 -4.99
C VAL A 394 7.90 -30.15 -5.79
N ALA A 395 6.98 -30.80 -6.52
CA ALA A 395 6.00 -30.12 -7.37
C ALA A 395 5.05 -29.16 -6.64
N LYS A 396 4.94 -29.28 -5.31
CA LYS A 396 4.15 -28.39 -4.44
C LYS A 396 4.96 -27.23 -3.85
N HIS A 397 6.26 -27.19 -4.11
CA HIS A 397 7.17 -26.11 -3.73
C HIS A 397 7.20 -25.81 -2.23
N ASN A 398 6.85 -26.75 -1.35
CA ASN A 398 6.67 -26.44 0.08
C ASN A 398 7.34 -27.44 1.01
N TYR A 399 7.71 -26.95 2.21
CA TYR A 399 8.35 -27.77 3.25
C TYR A 399 7.46 -28.94 3.70
N LYS A 400 6.14 -28.77 3.68
CA LYS A 400 5.20 -29.80 4.12
C LYS A 400 5.29 -31.06 3.26
N THR A 401 5.36 -30.91 1.94
CA THR A 401 5.50 -32.03 0.99
C THR A 401 6.92 -32.58 0.99
N LEU A 402 7.91 -31.73 1.27
CA LEU A 402 9.32 -32.13 1.37
C LEU A 402 9.57 -33.16 2.49
N LEU A 403 8.72 -33.19 3.52
CA LEU A 403 8.78 -34.22 4.57
C LEU A 403 8.66 -35.64 4.00
N ASP A 404 7.82 -35.84 2.97
CA ASP A 404 7.53 -37.15 2.38
C ASP A 404 8.74 -37.74 1.63
N THR A 405 9.74 -36.91 1.32
CA THR A 405 10.93 -37.32 0.56
C THR A 405 12.14 -37.67 1.43
N LEU A 406 12.06 -37.45 2.75
CA LEU A 406 13.23 -37.60 3.62
C LEU A 406 13.76 -39.04 3.66
N ASP A 407 12.89 -40.05 3.58
CA ASP A 407 13.32 -41.45 3.56
C ASP A 407 14.07 -41.80 2.26
N TYR A 408 13.72 -41.15 1.14
CA TYR A 408 14.49 -41.26 -0.10
C TYR A 408 15.91 -40.69 0.08
N LEU A 409 16.06 -39.53 0.73
CA LEU A 409 17.36 -38.90 0.97
C LEU A 409 18.23 -39.73 1.92
N VAL A 410 17.63 -40.31 2.97
CA VAL A 410 18.32 -41.28 3.83
C VAL A 410 18.82 -42.48 3.03
N ASN A 411 17.97 -43.06 2.17
CA ASN A 411 18.36 -44.20 1.32
C ASN A 411 19.43 -43.83 0.29
N LEU A 412 19.45 -42.59 -0.19
CA LEU A 412 20.52 -42.06 -1.06
C LEU A 412 21.87 -42.00 -0.33
N GLY A 413 21.86 -41.92 1.01
CA GLY A 413 23.06 -41.94 1.86
C GLY A 413 23.59 -40.55 2.20
N ILE A 414 22.82 -39.49 1.98
CA ILE A 414 23.19 -38.12 2.35
C ILE A 414 22.99 -37.92 3.85
N ASN A 415 23.80 -37.06 4.47
CA ASN A 415 23.68 -36.72 5.88
C ASN A 415 23.62 -35.20 6.13
N ALA A 416 23.54 -34.40 5.06
CA ALA A 416 23.24 -32.99 5.12
C ALA A 416 22.44 -32.56 3.88
N ILE A 417 21.45 -31.69 4.11
CA ILE A 417 20.74 -30.97 3.05
C ILE A 417 21.19 -29.52 3.12
N GLU A 418 21.68 -28.99 2.00
CA GLU A 418 21.93 -27.57 1.83
C GLU A 418 20.73 -26.96 1.09
N LEU A 419 19.96 -26.14 1.79
CA LEU A 419 18.85 -25.42 1.18
C LEU A 419 19.42 -24.22 0.42
N MET A 420 19.05 -24.11 -0.85
CA MET A 420 19.16 -22.83 -1.56
C MET A 420 18.34 -21.75 -0.82
N PRO A 421 18.62 -20.44 -1.02
CA PRO A 421 18.09 -19.38 -0.18
C PRO A 421 16.60 -19.49 0.15
N ILE A 422 16.32 -19.46 1.45
CA ILE A 422 14.97 -19.54 2.02
C ILE A 422 14.49 -18.21 2.60
N ASN A 423 15.34 -17.19 2.58
CA ASN A 423 14.96 -15.84 2.96
C ASN A 423 14.07 -15.23 1.87
N GLU A 424 13.24 -14.27 2.24
CA GLU A 424 12.41 -13.53 1.27
C GLU A 424 13.27 -12.93 0.15
N PHE A 425 12.87 -13.18 -1.09
CA PHE A 425 13.48 -12.65 -2.30
C PHE A 425 12.42 -12.06 -3.24
N GLU A 426 12.85 -11.33 -4.26
CA GLU A 426 11.91 -10.73 -5.23
C GLU A 426 11.27 -11.82 -6.11
N GLY A 427 9.93 -11.94 -6.04
CA GLY A 427 9.13 -12.90 -6.83
C GLY A 427 9.04 -14.28 -6.19
N ASN A 428 8.11 -15.13 -6.68
CA ASN A 428 7.99 -16.53 -6.22
C ASN A 428 8.86 -17.51 -7.02
N GLU A 429 9.31 -17.13 -8.22
CA GLU A 429 10.04 -17.99 -9.15
C GLU A 429 11.50 -17.52 -9.31
N SER A 430 12.31 -17.68 -8.26
CA SER A 430 13.75 -17.40 -8.27
C SER A 430 14.54 -18.54 -7.62
N TRP A 431 15.85 -18.59 -7.88
CA TRP A 431 16.78 -19.39 -7.07
C TRP A 431 17.04 -18.78 -5.69
N GLY A 432 16.60 -17.53 -5.47
CA GLY A 432 16.63 -16.85 -4.18
C GLY A 432 17.94 -16.09 -3.86
N TYR A 433 18.93 -16.10 -4.75
CA TYR A 433 20.17 -15.30 -4.63
C TYR A 433 19.96 -13.79 -4.92
N ASN A 434 18.81 -13.27 -4.54
CA ASN A 434 18.40 -11.87 -4.61
C ASN A 434 17.57 -11.51 -3.37
N PRO A 435 18.08 -11.74 -2.14
CA PRO A 435 17.31 -11.54 -0.93
C PRO A 435 16.88 -10.08 -0.78
N SER A 436 15.58 -9.88 -0.55
CA SER A 436 14.98 -8.58 -0.29
C SER A 436 14.90 -8.31 1.22
N TYR A 437 14.68 -9.35 2.03
CA TYR A 437 14.65 -9.27 3.50
C TYR A 437 15.37 -10.47 4.14
N HIS A 438 16.62 -10.27 4.56
CA HIS A 438 17.49 -11.33 5.09
C HIS A 438 16.99 -12.02 6.37
N MET A 439 16.10 -11.40 7.12
CA MET A 439 15.51 -12.01 8.33
C MET A 439 14.15 -12.65 8.06
N ALA A 440 13.53 -12.34 6.91
CA ALA A 440 12.21 -12.83 6.59
C ALA A 440 12.31 -14.22 5.96
N LEU A 441 11.43 -15.13 6.38
CA LEU A 441 11.25 -16.41 5.70
C LEU A 441 10.39 -16.20 4.44
N ASP A 442 10.83 -16.75 3.31
CA ASP A 442 10.01 -16.76 2.11
C ASP A 442 8.76 -17.63 2.32
N LYS A 443 7.60 -16.97 2.26
CA LYS A 443 6.29 -17.60 2.51
C LYS A 443 5.87 -18.55 1.39
N TYR A 444 6.47 -18.44 0.21
CA TYR A 444 6.21 -19.33 -0.93
C TYR A 444 6.54 -20.79 -0.61
N TYR A 445 7.48 -21.05 0.31
CA TYR A 445 7.82 -22.39 0.76
C TYR A 445 7.01 -22.86 1.99
N GLY A 446 6.37 -21.95 2.71
CA GLY A 446 5.43 -22.24 3.79
C GLY A 446 5.63 -21.40 5.04
N THR A 447 5.00 -21.83 6.13
CA THR A 447 5.04 -21.09 7.41
C THR A 447 6.35 -21.32 8.19
N PRO A 448 6.71 -20.43 9.14
CA PRO A 448 7.82 -20.68 10.07
C PRO A 448 7.71 -22.01 10.84
N ALA A 449 6.48 -22.46 11.14
CA ALA A 449 6.26 -23.75 11.78
C ALA A 449 6.57 -24.93 10.83
N SER A 450 6.27 -24.79 9.54
CA SER A 450 6.55 -25.80 8.51
C SER A 450 8.06 -25.98 8.29
N LEU A 451 8.83 -24.88 8.25
CA LEU A 451 10.30 -24.96 8.17
C LEU A 451 10.89 -25.65 9.41
N LYS A 452 10.43 -25.30 10.61
CA LYS A 452 10.90 -25.95 11.86
C LYS A 452 10.57 -27.45 11.86
N ALA A 453 9.38 -27.83 11.42
CA ALA A 453 8.98 -29.23 11.29
C ALA A 453 9.87 -30.01 10.30
N PHE A 454 10.25 -29.38 9.18
CA PHE A 454 11.21 -29.95 8.24
C PHE A 454 12.59 -30.17 8.88
N VAL A 455 13.14 -29.15 9.53
CA VAL A 455 14.44 -29.24 10.22
C VAL A 455 14.42 -30.33 11.31
N ASP A 456 13.37 -30.38 12.13
CA ASP A 456 13.21 -31.38 13.18
C ASP A 456 13.13 -32.80 12.59
N ALA A 457 12.40 -32.98 11.49
CA ALA A 457 12.31 -34.26 10.79
C ALA A 457 13.62 -34.71 10.13
N CYS A 458 14.45 -33.77 9.65
CA CYS A 458 15.82 -34.04 9.19
C CYS A 458 16.70 -34.48 10.36
N HIS A 459 16.67 -33.76 11.48
CA HIS A 459 17.47 -34.09 12.66
C HIS A 459 17.13 -35.47 13.24
N LYS A 460 15.85 -35.88 13.24
CA LYS A 460 15.44 -37.25 13.63
C LYS A 460 16.09 -38.34 12.79
N ARG A 461 16.49 -38.01 11.56
CA ARG A 461 17.12 -38.92 10.59
C ARG A 461 18.64 -38.77 10.54
N GLY A 462 19.24 -37.97 11.43
CA GLY A 462 20.68 -37.72 11.40
C GLY A 462 21.13 -36.81 10.25
N ILE A 463 20.21 -36.06 9.63
CA ILE A 463 20.49 -35.17 8.51
C ILE A 463 20.62 -33.74 9.05
N ALA A 464 21.78 -33.12 8.84
CA ALA A 464 21.98 -31.70 9.11
C ALA A 464 21.28 -30.83 8.05
N VAL A 465 20.85 -29.62 8.43
CA VAL A 465 20.32 -28.62 7.49
C VAL A 465 21.27 -27.43 7.45
N ILE A 466 21.71 -27.06 6.25
CA ILE A 466 22.59 -25.94 5.95
C ILE A 466 21.77 -24.89 5.19
N VAL A 467 21.94 -23.62 5.54
CA VAL A 467 21.30 -22.45 4.91
C VAL A 467 22.35 -21.40 4.62
#